data_AF-A0A7W7PH11-F1
#
_entry.id   AF-A0A7W7PH11-F1
#
_cell.length_a   1.000
_cell.length_b   1.000
_cell.length_c   1.000
_cell.angle_alpha   90.00
_cell.angle_beta   90.00
_cell.angle_gamma   90.00
#
_symmetry.space_group_name_H-M   'P 1'
#
loop_
_entity.id
_entity.type
_entity.pdbx_description
1 polymer ?
#
loop_
_entity_poly.entity_id
_entity_poly.type
_entity_poly.pdbx_seq_one_letter_code
_entity_poly.pdbx_strand_id
1 'polypeptide(L)'
;MVDMHSGEITQLSCQEATVPVDPTDPDTFEVEGAADIDVLAADSAEQRAYPAPQCDAFLADGDPDSADERDRAEQARVVELNEDDYR
;
A
#
# COMPACT_ATOMS: atom_id res chain seq x y z
N MET A 1 -36.94 -18.64 31.95
CA MET A 1 -35.83 -18.29 32.87
C MET A 1 -34.61 -19.07 32.39
N VAL A 2 -33.87 -18.49 31.44
CA VAL A 2 -32.51 -18.90 31.13
C VAL A 2 -31.73 -17.62 31.23
N ASP A 3 -30.85 -17.59 32.22
CA ASP A 3 -30.13 -16.40 32.62
C ASP A 3 -28.90 -16.24 31.72
N MET A 4 -28.81 -15.14 30.97
CA MET A 4 -27.66 -14.80 30.14
C MET A 4 -26.85 -13.70 30.85
N HIS A 5 -26.17 -14.06 31.93
CA HIS A 5 -25.07 -13.27 32.48
C HIS A 5 -23.87 -13.47 31.52
N SER A 6 -23.50 -12.48 30.69
CA SER A 6 -22.73 -11.28 31.02
C SER A 6 -21.28 -11.59 31.43
N GLY A 7 -20.34 -11.29 30.52
CA GLY A 7 -18.88 -11.20 30.74
C GLY A 7 -18.20 -12.56 30.90
N GLU A 8 -17.11 -12.90 30.23
CA GLU A 8 -15.95 -12.09 29.87
C GLU A 8 -15.46 -12.50 28.48
N ILE A 9 -15.46 -11.57 27.52
CA ILE A 9 -14.54 -11.67 26.40
C ILE A 9 -13.22 -11.25 27.02
N THR A 10 -12.34 -12.22 27.30
CA THR A 10 -10.93 -11.91 27.57
C THR A 10 -10.47 -11.04 26.42
N GLN A 11 -10.28 -9.75 26.69
CA GLN A 11 -9.57 -8.85 25.80
C GLN A 11 -8.20 -9.50 25.62
N LEU A 12 -8.01 -10.18 24.50
CA LEU A 12 -6.70 -10.50 24.00
C LEU A 12 -6.06 -9.14 23.76
N SER A 13 -5.26 -8.71 24.74
CA SER A 13 -4.41 -7.54 24.65
C SER A 13 -3.64 -7.68 23.34
N CYS A 14 -3.97 -6.88 22.33
CA CYS A 14 -3.14 -6.68 21.16
C CYS A 14 -1.90 -5.90 21.61
N GLN A 15 -1.04 -6.53 22.39
CA GLN A 15 0.32 -6.09 22.64
C GLN A 15 1.22 -6.88 21.71
N GLU A 16 1.49 -6.32 20.53
CA GLU A 16 2.71 -6.66 19.79
C GLU A 16 3.13 -5.44 19.00
N ALA A 17 4.33 -4.94 19.34
CA ALA A 17 4.93 -3.77 18.74
C ALA A 17 5.22 -4.06 17.27
N THR A 18 4.78 -3.16 16.38
CA THR A 18 5.15 -3.18 14.96
C THR A 18 6.64 -2.88 14.84
N VAL A 19 7.49 -3.90 14.90
CA VAL A 19 8.86 -3.76 14.40
C VAL A 19 8.76 -3.51 12.90
N PRO A 20 9.45 -2.50 12.34
CA PRO A 20 9.52 -2.34 10.90
C PRO A 20 10.15 -3.60 10.33
N VAL A 21 9.38 -4.30 9.50
CA VAL A 21 9.80 -5.49 8.79
C VAL A 21 10.74 -5.07 7.66
N ASP A 22 11.90 -5.72 7.54
CA ASP A 22 12.81 -5.52 6.41
C ASP A 22 12.36 -6.40 5.24
N PRO A 23 11.84 -5.83 4.14
CA PRO A 23 11.37 -6.62 3.00
C PRO A 23 12.49 -7.37 2.26
N THR A 24 13.75 -7.11 2.60
CA THR A 24 14.94 -7.78 2.05
C THR A 24 15.35 -9.00 2.87
N ASP A 25 14.90 -9.10 4.12
CA ASP A 25 15.17 -10.24 4.99
C ASP A 25 14.28 -11.43 4.56
N PRO A 26 14.84 -12.58 4.14
CA PRO A 26 14.04 -13.71 3.70
C PRO A 26 13.25 -14.37 4.84
N ASP A 27 13.73 -14.26 6.08
CA ASP A 27 13.07 -14.82 7.28
C ASP A 27 11.83 -14.03 7.71
N THR A 28 11.60 -12.85 7.11
CA THR A 28 10.35 -12.07 7.25
C THR A 28 9.14 -12.76 6.61
N PHE A 29 9.36 -13.64 5.63
CA PHE A 29 8.28 -14.29 4.89
C PHE A 29 8.06 -15.71 5.40
N GLU A 30 6.85 -16.00 5.87
CA GLU A 30 6.45 -17.38 6.20
C GLU A 30 6.40 -18.22 4.92
N VAL A 31 7.29 -19.21 4.82
CA VAL A 31 7.32 -20.15 3.68
C VAL A 31 6.36 -21.30 3.96
N GLU A 32 5.06 -21.03 3.86
CA GLU A 32 4.05 -22.08 3.73
C GLU A 32 4.32 -22.77 2.38
N GLY A 33 4.71 -24.05 2.43
CA GLY A 33 5.37 -24.78 1.33
C GLY A 33 4.77 -24.50 -0.05
N ALA A 34 5.65 -24.35 -1.04
CA ALA A 34 5.35 -23.94 -2.42
C ALA A 34 3.96 -24.39 -2.85
N ALA A 35 2.99 -23.48 -2.74
CA ALA A 35 1.69 -23.71 -3.35
C ALA A 35 1.98 -23.98 -4.83
N ASP A 36 1.40 -25.05 -5.37
CA ASP A 36 1.42 -25.32 -6.79
C ASP A 36 0.49 -24.28 -7.43
N ILE A 37 0.95 -23.03 -7.47
CA ILE A 37 0.23 -21.93 -8.06
C ILE A 37 0.29 -22.22 -9.56
N ASP A 38 -0.86 -22.49 -10.16
CA ASP A 38 -1.02 -22.72 -11.60
C ASP A 38 -0.83 -21.39 -12.36
N VAL A 39 0.38 -20.83 -12.25
CA VAL A 39 0.82 -19.65 -12.98
C VAL A 39 1.17 -20.13 -14.37
N LEU A 40 0.21 -20.06 -15.28
CA LEU A 40 0.47 -20.28 -16.69
C LEU A 40 1.64 -19.38 -17.11
N ALA A 41 2.67 -19.96 -17.74
CA ALA A 41 3.87 -19.22 -18.13
C ALA A 41 3.58 -17.96 -18.97
N ALA A 42 2.43 -17.97 -19.68
CA ALA A 42 1.91 -16.83 -20.43
C ALA A 42 1.52 -15.63 -19.55
N ASP A 43 0.94 -15.86 -18.37
CA ASP A 43 0.47 -14.81 -17.45
C ASP A 43 1.64 -14.00 -16.87
N SER A 44 2.79 -14.67 -16.67
CA SER A 44 4.03 -14.02 -16.21
C SER A 44 4.92 -13.46 -17.32
N ALA A 45 4.52 -13.53 -18.58
CA ALA A 45 5.36 -13.08 -19.69
C ALA A 45 5.57 -11.56 -19.66
N GLU A 46 4.51 -10.79 -19.40
CA GLU A 46 4.57 -9.33 -19.28
C GLU A 46 5.40 -8.88 -18.08
N GLN A 47 5.32 -9.60 -16.96
CA GLN A 47 6.05 -9.29 -15.73
C GLN A 47 7.56 -9.53 -15.84
N ARG A 48 7.99 -10.40 -16.76
CA ARG A 48 9.42 -10.65 -17.03
C ARG A 48 10.00 -9.72 -18.08
N ALA A 49 9.16 -9.00 -18.82
CA ALA A 49 9.63 -8.06 -19.81
C ALA A 49 10.23 -6.85 -19.08
N TYR A 50 11.43 -6.45 -19.48
CA TYR A 50 12.00 -5.19 -18.99
C TYR A 50 11.13 -4.04 -19.54
N PRO A 51 10.56 -3.18 -18.69
CA PRO A 51 9.79 -2.05 -19.16
C PRO A 51 10.71 -1.14 -19.99
N ALA A 52 10.31 -0.84 -21.22
CA ALA A 52 11.00 0.19 -21.97
C ALA A 52 10.96 1.49 -21.16
N PRO A 53 12.05 2.26 -21.07
CA PRO A 53 12.02 3.60 -20.49
C PRO A 53 11.22 4.51 -21.44
N GLN A 54 9.90 4.41 -21.35
CA GLN A 54 8.97 5.39 -21.90
C GLN A 54 8.90 6.52 -20.88
N CYS A 55 9.77 7.52 -21.05
CA CYS A 55 9.46 8.80 -20.44
C CYS A 55 8.30 9.37 -21.23
N ASP A 56 7.18 9.62 -20.58
CA ASP A 56 6.20 10.55 -21.14
C ASP A 56 6.93 11.84 -21.51
N ALA A 57 6.57 12.44 -22.64
CA ALA A 57 7.14 13.71 -23.01
C ALA A 57 6.87 14.69 -21.86
N PHE A 58 7.93 15.30 -21.33
CA PHE A 58 7.79 16.34 -20.33
C PHE A 58 6.87 17.41 -20.93
N LEU A 59 5.71 17.66 -20.29
CA LEU A 59 4.85 18.78 -20.65
C LEU A 59 5.58 20.05 -20.23
N ALA A 60 6.46 20.53 -21.09
CA ALA A 60 7.40 21.62 -20.80
C ALA A 60 6.70 22.98 -20.62
N ASP A 61 5.44 23.08 -21.04
CA ASP A 61 4.68 24.33 -21.08
C ASP A 61 3.18 24.01 -20.99
N GLY A 62 2.71 23.67 -19.80
CA GLY A 62 1.29 23.63 -19.49
C GLY A 62 0.91 24.94 -18.82
N ASP A 63 -0.14 25.61 -19.30
CA ASP A 63 -0.68 26.79 -18.61
C ASP A 63 -1.14 26.36 -17.21
N PRO A 64 -0.53 26.86 -16.12
CA PRO A 64 -0.93 26.50 -14.76
C PRO A 64 -2.38 26.94 -14.48
N ASP A 65 -2.89 27.87 -15.29
CA ASP A 65 -4.26 28.32 -15.28
C ASP A 65 -5.14 27.61 -16.31
N SER A 66 -4.77 26.44 -16.85
CA SER A 66 -5.65 25.66 -17.73
C SER A 66 -6.56 24.68 -17.00
N ALA A 67 -6.29 24.39 -15.73
CA ALA A 67 -7.10 23.45 -14.94
C ALA A 67 -8.52 24.00 -14.67
N ASP A 68 -9.47 23.17 -14.24
CA ASP A 68 -10.75 23.68 -13.74
C ASP A 68 -10.56 24.43 -12.40
N GLU A 69 -11.47 25.34 -12.04
CA GLU A 69 -11.40 26.07 -10.76
C GLU A 69 -11.36 25.11 -9.56
N ARG A 70 -12.08 23.98 -9.64
CA ARG A 70 -12.09 22.99 -8.56
C ARG A 70 -10.76 22.25 -8.46
N ASP A 71 -10.17 21.91 -9.60
CA ASP A 71 -8.87 21.23 -9.66
C ASP A 71 -7.76 22.15 -9.14
N ARG A 72 -7.77 23.44 -9.50
CA ARG A 72 -6.81 24.41 -8.94
C ARG A 72 -6.96 24.58 -7.44
N ALA A 73 -8.20 24.68 -6.93
CA ALA A 73 -8.43 24.80 -5.50
C ALA A 73 -7.90 23.57 -4.73
N GLU A 74 -8.04 22.38 -5.32
CA GLU A 74 -7.53 21.12 -4.79
C GLU A 74 -5.98 21.09 -4.86
N GLN A 75 -5.36 21.48 -5.97
CA GLN A 75 -3.89 21.53 -6.12
C GLN A 75 -3.22 22.58 -5.22
N ALA A 76 -3.90 23.71 -4.98
CA ALA A 76 -3.39 24.78 -4.13
C ALA A 76 -3.51 24.47 -2.62
N ARG A 77 -4.18 23.37 -2.25
CA ARG A 77 -4.30 22.99 -0.85
C ARG A 77 -2.94 22.54 -0.31
N VAL A 78 -2.51 23.16 0.78
CA VAL A 78 -1.32 22.71 1.50
C VAL A 78 -1.72 21.51 2.35
N VAL A 79 -1.15 20.36 2.05
CA VAL A 79 -1.28 19.16 2.90
C VAL A 79 -0.18 19.22 3.95
N GLU A 80 -0.58 19.20 5.22
CA GLU A 80 0.38 19.07 6.32
C GLU A 80 1.01 17.67 6.26
N LEU A 81 2.32 17.60 6.00
CA LEU A 81 3.11 16.39 6.18
C LEU A 81 3.45 16.26 7.65
N ASN A 82 2.73 15.40 8.37
CA ASN A 82 3.13 15.01 9.71
C ASN A 82 4.08 13.79 9.61
N GLU A 83 5.36 14.07 9.37
CA GLU A 83 6.40 13.03 9.27
C GLU A 83 6.57 12.25 10.58
N ASP A 84 6.21 12.86 11.72
CA ASP A 84 6.26 12.23 13.03
C ASP A 84 5.12 11.21 13.24
N ASP A 85 4.03 11.27 12.46
CA ASP A 85 2.97 10.24 12.49
C ASP A 85 3.41 8.93 11.80
N TYR A 86 4.50 8.95 11.04
CA TYR A 86 5.02 7.81 10.28
C TYR A 86 6.30 7.19 10.89
N ARG A 87 6.90 7.80 11.92
CA ARG A 87 8.09 7.27 12.62
C ARG A 87 7.74 6.46 13.86
#